data_AF-A0A7V0Z755-F1
#
_entry.id   AF-A0A7V0Z755-F1
#
_cell.length_a   1.000
_cell.length_b   1.000
_cell.length_c   1.000
_cell.angle_alpha   90.00
_cell.angle_beta   90.00
_cell.angle_gamma   90.00
#
_symmetry.space_group_name_H-M   'P 1'
#
loop_
_entity.id
_entity.type
_entity.pdbx_description
1 polymer ?
#
loop_
_entity_poly.entity_id
_entity_poly.type
_entity_poly.pdbx_seq_one_letter_code
_entity_poly.pdbx_strand_id
1 'polypeptide(L)'
;MFFFINKSSGRIIEEIMDVSNWLWEKGWAERNAGNISVDVTDIITIKKRTKKSNKIPMKIGEPILANRLFLVTGTGVRLRDIKREPQKCLLLVQISEKVDGYYIIDGNKKTAQHLNS
;
A
#
# COMPACT_ATOMS: atom_id res chain seq x y z
N MET A 1 9.21 9.02 10.54
CA MET A 1 8.11 8.40 11.29
C MET A 1 6.99 8.12 10.28
N PHE A 2 6.60 6.86 10.08
CA PHE A 2 5.44 6.50 9.25
C PHE A 2 4.19 6.55 10.15
N PHE A 3 3.17 7.27 9.71
CA PHE A 3 1.92 7.58 10.40
C PHE A 3 0.89 6.45 10.40
N PHE A 4 0.92 5.51 9.44
CA PHE A 4 -0.11 4.46 9.37
C PHE A 4 0.15 3.26 10.28
N ILE A 5 1.33 3.12 10.89
CA ILE A 5 1.62 2.03 11.83
C ILE A 5 1.20 2.47 13.23
N ASN A 6 -0.07 2.24 13.57
CA ASN A 6 -0.60 2.37 14.93
C ASN A 6 -1.23 1.04 15.37
N LYS A 7 -1.74 0.97 16.61
CA LYS A 7 -2.31 -0.28 17.16
C LYS A 7 -3.47 -0.82 16.30
N SER A 8 -4.24 0.04 15.64
CA SER A 8 -5.40 -0.33 14.82
C SER A 8 -5.00 -1.03 13.51
N SER A 9 -3.89 -0.61 12.91
CA SER A 9 -3.35 -1.19 11.67
C SER A 9 -2.43 -2.38 11.90
N GLY A 10 -1.98 -2.63 13.13
CA GLY A 10 -0.95 -3.63 13.44
C GLY A 10 -1.33 -5.03 12.95
N ARG A 11 -2.57 -5.46 13.22
CA ARG A 11 -3.05 -6.78 12.85
C ARG A 11 -3.04 -7.03 11.34
N ILE A 12 -3.54 -6.09 10.53
CA ILE A 12 -3.59 -6.28 9.07
C ILE A 12 -2.17 -6.28 8.47
N ILE A 13 -1.24 -5.52 9.05
CA ILE A 13 0.17 -5.55 8.64
C ILE A 13 0.80 -6.90 8.97
N GLU A 14 0.54 -7.46 10.16
CA GLU A 14 0.99 -8.79 10.54
C GLU A 14 0.45 -9.86 9.59
N GLU A 15 -0.85 -9.81 9.25
CA GLU A 15 -1.46 -10.72 8.27
C GLU A 15 -0.80 -10.61 6.88
N ILE A 16 -0.50 -9.38 6.41
CA ILE A 16 0.24 -9.16 5.16
C ILE A 16 1.67 -9.73 5.26
N MET A 17 2.35 -9.57 6.39
CA MET A 17 3.70 -10.11 6.62
C MET A 17 3.71 -11.64 6.59
N ASP A 18 2.71 -12.29 7.17
CA ASP A 18 2.62 -13.74 7.19
C ASP A 18 2.28 -14.31 5.82
N VAL A 19 1.29 -13.72 5.11
CA VAL A 19 0.93 -14.14 3.75
C VAL A 19 2.10 -13.93 2.79
N SER A 20 2.78 -12.79 2.85
CA SER A 20 3.93 -12.51 1.98
C SER A 20 5.11 -13.46 2.23
N ASN A 21 5.38 -13.80 3.49
CA ASN A 21 6.39 -14.78 3.85
C ASN A 21 6.03 -16.19 3.39
N TRP A 22 4.76 -16.58 3.53
CA TRP A 22 4.29 -17.90 3.09
C TRP A 22 4.36 -18.06 1.56
N LEU A 23 3.94 -17.04 0.81
CA LEU A 23 4.08 -17.03 -0.66
C LEU A 23 5.53 -17.16 -1.11
N TRP A 24 6.45 -16.50 -0.40
CA TRP A 24 7.89 -16.63 -0.64
C TRP A 24 8.40 -18.04 -0.31
N GLU A 25 8.08 -18.59 0.85
CA GLU A 25 8.51 -19.94 1.27
C GLU A 25 8.00 -21.05 0.34
N LYS A 26 6.84 -20.85 -0.30
CA LYS A 26 6.30 -21.75 -1.32
C LYS A 26 6.93 -21.58 -2.71
N GLY A 27 7.80 -20.59 -2.89
CA GLY A 27 8.43 -20.30 -4.20
C GLY A 27 7.45 -19.66 -5.20
N TRP A 28 6.30 -19.16 -4.77
CA TRP A 28 5.27 -18.60 -5.66
C TRP A 28 5.50 -17.13 -6.01
N ALA A 29 6.47 -16.49 -5.34
CA ALA A 29 6.79 -15.07 -5.47
C ALA A 29 8.31 -14.87 -5.58
N GLU A 30 8.94 -15.50 -6.56
CA GLU A 30 10.37 -15.39 -6.77
C GLU A 30 10.78 -13.98 -7.24
N ARG A 31 11.90 -13.47 -6.70
CA ARG A 31 12.41 -12.11 -6.98
C ARG A 31 11.38 -11.03 -6.61
N ASN A 32 10.92 -10.26 -7.59
CA ASN A 32 9.96 -9.18 -7.42
C ASN A 32 8.58 -9.58 -7.98
N ALA A 33 8.36 -10.87 -8.28
CA ALA A 33 7.06 -11.36 -8.72
C ALA A 33 6.12 -11.44 -7.52
N GLY A 34 4.98 -10.75 -7.61
CA GLY A 34 3.94 -10.74 -6.57
C GLY A 34 3.74 -9.34 -5.97
N ASN A 35 2.50 -8.87 -6.02
CA ASN A 35 2.05 -7.63 -5.41
C ASN A 35 0.93 -7.95 -4.41
N ILE A 36 0.82 -7.14 -3.36
CA ILE A 36 -0.29 -7.21 -2.40
C ILE A 36 -0.99 -5.86 -2.38
N SER A 37 -2.32 -5.89 -2.51
CA SER A 37 -3.19 -4.72 -2.38
C SER A 37 -4.35 -5.11 -1.45
N VAL A 38 -4.44 -4.45 -0.30
CA VAL A 38 -5.47 -4.73 0.72
C VAL A 38 -6.26 -3.47 0.98
N ASP A 39 -7.59 -3.59 0.89
CA ASP A 39 -8.49 -2.53 1.28
C ASP A 39 -8.54 -2.37 2.79
N VAL A 40 -8.23 -1.17 3.26
CA VAL A 40 -8.15 -0.84 4.69
C VAL A 40 -9.06 0.32 5.04
N THR A 41 -10.04 0.63 4.18
CA THR A 41 -10.96 1.77 4.35
C THR A 41 -11.66 1.75 5.71
N ASP A 42 -12.08 0.56 6.15
CA ASP A 42 -12.80 0.37 7.42
C ASP A 42 -11.87 0.13 8.63
N ILE A 43 -10.56 0.04 8.39
CA ILE A 43 -9.54 -0.28 9.42
C ILE A 43 -8.74 0.97 9.80
N ILE A 44 -8.39 1.80 8.80
CA ILE A 44 -7.51 2.95 8.97
C ILE A 44 -8.30 4.24 8.74
N THR A 45 -8.36 5.07 9.77
CA THR A 45 -8.87 6.45 9.63
C THR A 45 -7.72 7.41 9.42
N ILE A 46 -7.76 8.16 8.32
CA ILE A 46 -6.82 9.27 8.08
C ILE A 46 -7.41 10.59 8.61
N LYS A 47 -6.65 11.36 9.37
CA LYS A 47 -7.06 12.74 9.72
C LYS A 47 -7.08 13.57 8.43
N LYS A 48 -8.19 14.28 8.18
CA LYS A 48 -8.49 15.01 6.95
C LYS A 48 -7.25 15.67 6.33
N ARG A 49 -6.90 15.21 5.12
CA ARG A 49 -5.94 15.78 4.16
C ARG A 49 -4.70 16.38 4.82
N THR A 50 -3.66 15.57 4.97
CA THR A 50 -2.29 16.09 4.83
C THR A 50 -2.21 16.76 3.45
N LYS A 51 -2.35 18.09 3.42
CA LYS A 51 -2.43 18.96 2.24
C LYS A 51 -1.23 18.91 1.26
N LYS A 52 -0.40 17.85 1.30
CA LYS A 52 0.95 17.83 0.70
C LYS A 52 1.25 16.67 -0.25
N SER A 53 0.35 15.71 -0.49
CA SER A 53 0.59 14.69 -1.52
C SER A 53 -0.02 15.13 -2.86
N ASN A 54 0.84 15.19 -3.89
CA ASN A 54 0.40 15.39 -5.27
C ASN A 54 -0.37 14.15 -5.73
N LYS A 55 -1.50 14.35 -6.42
CA LYS A 55 -2.24 13.26 -7.05
C LYS A 55 -1.37 12.60 -8.11
N ILE A 56 -1.28 11.29 -8.09
CA ILE A 56 -0.65 10.50 -9.15
C ILE A 56 -1.76 10.08 -10.11
N PRO A 57 -1.76 10.55 -11.38
CA PRO A 57 -2.78 10.17 -12.35
C PRO A 57 -2.71 8.69 -12.68
N MET A 58 -3.87 8.02 -12.68
CA MET A 58 -4.01 6.63 -13.08
C MET A 58 -5.45 6.36 -13.50
N LYS A 59 -5.66 5.62 -14.59
CA LYS A 59 -7.00 5.23 -15.01
C LYS A 59 -7.48 4.05 -14.14
N ILE A 60 -8.28 4.36 -13.13
CA ILE A 60 -8.91 3.36 -12.26
C ILE A 60 -10.32 3.06 -12.77
N GLY A 61 -11.13 4.10 -12.95
CA GLY A 61 -12.41 4.00 -13.68
C GLY A 61 -13.56 3.33 -12.93
N GLU A 62 -13.36 2.88 -11.70
CA GLU A 62 -14.39 2.18 -10.90
C GLU A 62 -14.94 3.07 -9.77
N PRO A 63 -16.15 3.64 -9.89
CA PRO A 63 -16.69 4.61 -8.93
C PRO A 63 -16.76 4.12 -7.49
N ILE A 64 -16.96 2.82 -7.27
CA ILE A 64 -16.99 2.23 -5.92
C ILE A 64 -15.66 2.41 -5.17
N LEU A 65 -14.56 2.61 -5.89
CA LEU A 65 -13.23 2.81 -5.32
C LEU A 65 -12.97 4.25 -4.86
N ALA A 66 -13.86 5.21 -5.15
CA ALA A 66 -13.67 6.60 -4.78
C ALA A 66 -13.41 6.77 -3.27
N ASN A 67 -12.35 7.50 -2.93
CA ASN A 67 -11.90 7.79 -1.56
C ASN A 67 -11.48 6.57 -0.71
N ARG A 68 -11.48 5.34 -1.26
CA ARG A 68 -11.05 4.13 -0.54
C ARG A 68 -9.56 4.16 -0.26
N LEU A 69 -9.18 3.50 0.85
CA LEU A 69 -7.80 3.39 1.32
C LEU A 69 -7.27 1.99 1.07
N PHE A 70 -6.05 1.91 0.56
CA PHE A 70 -5.37 0.65 0.31
C PHE A 70 -3.97 0.64 0.89
N LEU A 71 -3.58 -0.49 1.50
CA LEU A 71 -2.19 -0.85 1.67
C LEU A 71 -1.73 -1.59 0.42
N VAL A 72 -0.72 -1.07 -0.25
CA VAL A 72 -0.15 -1.67 -1.46
C VAL A 72 1.34 -1.91 -1.31
N THR A 73 1.87 -2.96 -1.93
CA THR A 73 3.32 -3.12 -2.11
C THR A 73 3.85 -2.04 -3.04
N GLY A 74 4.94 -1.38 -2.64
CA GLY A 74 5.65 -0.45 -3.51
C GLY A 74 6.34 -1.16 -4.66
N THR A 75 6.71 -0.41 -5.70
CA THR A 75 7.32 -1.01 -6.90
C THR A 75 8.69 -1.59 -6.61
N GLY A 76 8.96 -2.78 -7.17
CA GLY A 76 10.24 -3.48 -7.02
C GLY A 76 10.46 -4.11 -5.64
N VAL A 77 9.46 -4.04 -4.76
CA VAL A 77 9.47 -4.71 -3.46
C VAL A 77 9.39 -6.22 -3.66
N ARG A 78 10.18 -6.95 -2.88
CA ARG A 78 10.13 -8.42 -2.83
C ARG A 78 9.27 -8.82 -1.65
N LEU A 79 8.36 -9.79 -1.84
CA LEU A 79 7.47 -10.24 -0.75
C LEU A 79 8.24 -10.68 0.50
N ARG A 80 9.41 -11.34 0.33
CA ARG A 80 10.29 -11.74 1.45
C ARG A 80 10.81 -10.59 2.32
N ASP A 81 10.90 -9.38 1.78
CA ASP A 81 11.43 -8.22 2.50
C ASP A 81 10.34 -7.56 3.37
N ILE A 82 9.05 -7.84 3.09
CA ILE A 82 7.90 -7.27 3.81
C ILE A 82 7.92 -7.67 5.28
N LYS A 83 8.21 -8.93 5.61
CA LYS A 83 8.29 -9.40 7.00
C LYS A 83 9.43 -8.74 7.80
N ARG A 84 10.50 -8.30 7.14
CA ARG A 84 11.62 -7.63 7.82
C ARG A 84 11.37 -6.14 7.98
N GLU A 85 10.85 -5.48 6.94
CA GLU A 85 10.72 -4.03 6.90
C GLU A 85 9.39 -3.59 6.25
N PRO A 86 8.23 -3.90 6.85
CA PRO A 86 6.92 -3.65 6.23
C PRO A 86 6.73 -2.17 5.89
N GLN A 87 7.24 -1.25 6.73
CA GLN A 87 7.20 0.19 6.52
C GLN A 87 7.98 0.69 5.30
N LYS A 88 8.99 -0.06 4.84
CA LYS A 88 9.74 0.28 3.62
C LYS A 88 9.12 -0.33 2.37
N CYS A 89 8.29 -1.35 2.56
CA CYS A 89 7.71 -2.17 1.52
C CYS A 89 6.28 -1.78 1.17
N LEU A 90 5.51 -1.29 2.14
CA LEU A 90 4.10 -0.94 1.98
C LEU A 90 3.90 0.57 1.85
N LEU A 91 2.88 0.92 1.08
CA LEU A 91 2.41 2.28 0.87
C LEU A 91 0.92 2.33 1.25
N LEU A 92 0.53 3.34 2.03
CA LEU A 92 -0.87 3.67 2.22
C LEU A 92 -1.28 4.64 1.13
N VAL A 93 -2.21 4.23 0.27
CA VAL A 93 -2.73 5.06 -0.81
C VAL A 93 -4.22 5.31 -0.63
N GLN A 94 -4.68 6.48 -1.06
CA GLN A 94 -6.09 6.81 -1.15
C GLN A 94 -6.46 7.05 -2.62
N ILE A 95 -7.49 6.36 -3.10
CA ILE A 95 -8.00 6.61 -4.45
C ILE A 95 -8.68 7.98 -4.50
N SER A 96 -8.47 8.72 -5.58
CA SER A 96 -9.09 10.04 -5.75
C SER A 96 -10.61 9.92 -5.82
N GLU A 97 -11.32 10.93 -5.35
CA GLU A 97 -12.78 11.01 -5.45
C GLU A 97 -13.27 10.84 -6.90
N LYS A 98 -12.51 11.37 -7.87
CA LYS A 98 -12.82 11.28 -9.30
C LYS A 98 -12.36 9.97 -9.94
N VAL A 99 -11.78 9.03 -9.17
CA VAL A 99 -11.24 7.73 -9.63
C VAL A 99 -10.34 7.85 -10.87
N ASP A 100 -9.60 8.96 -10.91
CA ASP A 100 -8.68 9.37 -11.98
C ASP A 100 -7.21 9.40 -11.50
N GLY A 101 -6.96 8.75 -10.37
CA GLY A 101 -5.64 8.66 -9.76
C GLY A 101 -5.74 8.30 -8.28
N TYR A 102 -4.61 8.42 -7.59
CA TYR A 102 -4.51 8.16 -6.16
C TYR A 102 -3.51 9.12 -5.50
N TYR A 103 -3.58 9.19 -4.18
CA TYR A 103 -2.69 9.95 -3.32
C TYR A 103 -1.89 8.96 -2.48
N ILE A 104 -0.58 9.14 -2.41
CA ILE A 104 0.24 8.44 -1.42
C ILE A 104 0.09 9.20 -0.10
N ILE A 105 -0.57 8.56 0.85
CA ILE A 105 -0.82 9.13 2.17
C ILE A 105 0.42 8.99 3.03
N ASP A 106 1.05 7.82 2.97
CA ASP A 106 2.23 7.50 3.78
C ASP A 106 2.96 6.26 3.24
N GLY A 107 4.21 6.05 3.69
CA GLY A 107 5.10 4.98 3.23
C GLY A 107 6.37 5.50 2.54
N ASN A 108 7.24 4.57 2.12
CA ASN A 108 8.57 4.93 1.61
C ASN A 108 8.51 5.57 0.22
N LYS A 109 8.89 6.84 0.14
CA LYS A 109 8.85 7.62 -1.10
C LYS A 109 9.74 7.08 -2.23
N LYS A 110 10.75 6.24 -1.94
CA LYS A 110 11.57 5.62 -3.00
C LYS A 110 10.82 4.54 -3.76
N THR A 111 10.03 3.73 -3.06
CA THR A 111 9.24 2.64 -3.68
C THR A 111 7.93 3.14 -4.30
N ALA A 112 7.54 4.38 -3.96
CA ALA A 112 6.42 5.10 -4.57
C ALA A 112 6.64 5.56 -6.02
N GLN A 113 7.90 5.71 -6.46
CA GLN A 113 8.25 6.42 -7.71
C GLN A 113 7.87 5.67 -9.00
N HIS A 114 7.45 4.41 -8.93
CA HIS A 114 7.21 3.56 -10.10
C HIS A 114 5.87 2.81 -10.05
N LEU A 115 4.88 3.25 -9.27
CA LEU A 115 3.56 2.58 -9.25
C LEU A 115 2.79 2.72 -10.58
N ASN A 116 3.33 3.48 -11.54
CA ASN A 116 2.75 3.70 -12.87
C ASN A 116 3.56 3.04 -14.01
N SER A 117 4.51 2.15 -13.72
CA SER A 117 5.27 1.41 -14.73
C SER A 117 4.59 0.12 -15.15
#